data_AF-A0A7X3ZJN2-F1
#
_entry.id   AF-A0A7X3ZJN2-F1
#
_cell.length_a   1.000
_cell.length_b   1.000
_cell.length_c   1.000
_cell.angle_alpha   90.00
_cell.angle_beta   90.00
_cell.angle_gamma   90.00
#
_symmetry.space_group_name_H-M   'P 1'
#
loop_
_entity.id
_entity.type
_entity.pdbx_description
1 polymer ?
#
loop_
_entity_poly.entity_id
_entity_poly.type
_entity_poly.pdbx_seq_one_letter_code
_entity_poly.pdbx_strand_id
1 'polypeptide(L)'
;MFSINRTESVYAKELEHELLSEYEEYQLLRDAQSGDENARERLFLLNLRLVRSIVQKYERPDLDVYADDLMADGVIGLHKAISNYDISFDTRLSTYAVIAIHRAIARSPLLQSAIRLPEYVRAQLRVINQAKTKLQQEGRVITSESISELSDLPLDRVEKLWCLDTEKDTVRVASLEDDVDIGDGSVQLLETVADGSSEFAYEQVDLEITLEYFLSKLSERDRFVVERSYGIPIYMTYVEISKVVGCSKGGVGCILNNAMSRMQRLARALRGSVDDIKVALENPYTVMAGDEEPSKDTAEKPPVMITGGEETIPLFSMAEDQIDISRKQSRKRREKIEHDTSLQIPLF
;
A
#
# COMPACT_ATOMS: atom_id res chain seq x y z
N MET A 1 18.84 9.25 -38.10
CA MET A 1 17.52 8.84 -38.62
C MET A 1 16.61 8.65 -37.41
N PHE A 2 16.02 9.75 -36.93
CA PHE A 2 14.76 9.79 -36.19
C PHE A 2 14.22 11.20 -36.46
N SER A 3 13.44 11.31 -37.54
CA SER A 3 12.62 12.48 -37.80
C SER A 3 11.61 12.55 -36.67
N ILE A 4 11.84 13.42 -35.70
CA ILE A 4 10.78 13.83 -34.78
C ILE A 4 9.71 14.47 -35.65
N ASN A 5 8.55 13.82 -35.73
CA ASN A 5 7.40 14.26 -36.50
C ASN A 5 7.16 15.76 -36.25
N ARG A 6 7.38 16.57 -37.29
CA ARG A 6 6.94 17.97 -37.34
C ARG A 6 5.42 18.10 -37.20
N THR A 7 4.68 17.00 -37.21
CA THR A 7 3.24 16.93 -37.51
C THR A 7 2.33 16.52 -36.35
N GLU A 8 2.84 16.07 -35.20
CA GLU A 8 2.00 15.53 -34.10
C GLU A 8 1.95 16.41 -32.85
N SER A 9 2.84 17.39 -32.68
CA SER A 9 2.70 18.34 -31.57
C SER A 9 1.55 19.31 -31.85
N VAL A 10 0.68 19.53 -30.87
CA VAL A 10 -0.41 20.52 -30.91
C VAL A 10 0.05 21.91 -31.41
N TYR A 11 1.34 22.24 -31.21
CA TYR A 11 1.94 23.54 -31.51
C TYR A 11 2.71 23.59 -32.84
N ALA A 12 2.51 22.64 -33.75
CA ALA A 12 3.29 22.52 -34.98
C ALA A 12 3.24 23.78 -35.86
N LYS A 13 2.10 24.46 -35.94
CA LYS A 13 1.91 25.68 -36.75
C LYS A 13 2.60 26.88 -36.11
N GLU A 14 2.53 26.97 -34.79
CA GLU A 14 3.07 28.06 -33.98
C GLU A 14 4.60 28.02 -33.92
N LEU A 15 5.20 26.85 -34.19
CA LEU A 15 6.65 26.66 -34.26
C LEU A 15 7.29 27.18 -35.56
N GLU A 16 6.50 27.59 -36.56
CA GLU A 16 6.97 28.08 -37.86
C GLU A 16 7.19 29.59 -37.92
N HIS A 17 6.88 30.34 -36.85
CA HIS A 17 7.04 31.79 -36.85
C HIS A 17 8.51 32.27 -36.90
N GLU A 18 8.72 33.41 -37.56
CA GLU A 18 10.00 34.12 -37.59
C GLU A 18 10.38 34.67 -36.20
N LEU A 19 11.69 34.82 -35.98
CA LEU A 19 12.21 35.35 -34.73
C LEU A 19 11.90 36.85 -34.61
N LEU A 20 11.47 37.27 -33.43
CA LEU A 20 11.21 38.69 -33.12
C LEU A 20 12.48 39.53 -33.24
N SER A 21 12.33 40.70 -33.86
CA SER A 21 13.33 41.77 -33.72
C SER A 21 13.34 42.31 -32.28
N GLU A 22 14.48 42.84 -31.84
CA GLU A 22 14.62 43.45 -30.51
C GLU A 22 13.60 44.57 -30.26
N TYR A 23 13.34 45.37 -31.29
CA TYR A 23 12.36 46.45 -31.22
C TYR A 23 10.92 45.93 -31.07
N GLU A 24 10.57 44.86 -31.78
CA GLU A 24 9.25 44.24 -31.72
C GLU A 24 9.02 43.54 -30.37
N GLU A 25 10.05 42.87 -29.84
CA GLU A 25 10.04 42.26 -28.52
C GLU A 25 9.75 43.30 -27.43
N TYR A 26 10.43 44.46 -27.51
CA TYR A 26 10.21 45.57 -26.57
C TYR A 26 8.78 46.14 -26.65
N GLN A 27 8.25 46.35 -27.86
CA GLN A 27 6.89 46.85 -28.04
C GLN A 27 5.85 45.89 -27.45
N LEU A 28 5.94 44.60 -27.80
CA LEU A 28 5.01 43.59 -27.30
C LEU A 28 5.09 43.42 -25.79
N LEU A 29 6.30 43.50 -25.20
CA LEU A 29 6.47 43.48 -23.75
C LEU A 29 5.79 44.67 -23.08
N ARG A 30 5.97 45.87 -23.63
CA ARG A 30 5.38 47.09 -23.09
C ARG A 30 3.85 47.02 -23.13
N ASP A 31 3.30 46.57 -24.24
CA ASP A 31 1.85 46.44 -24.42
C ASP A 31 1.29 45.34 -23.51
N ALA A 32 1.99 44.21 -23.37
CA ALA A 32 1.63 43.14 -22.44
C ALA A 32 1.64 43.61 -20.98
N GLN A 33 2.64 44.41 -20.56
CA GLN A 33 2.68 44.99 -19.21
C GLN A 33 1.57 46.04 -18.98
N SER A 34 1.09 46.68 -20.05
CA SER A 34 -0.05 47.61 -19.97
C SER A 34 -1.41 46.90 -19.85
N GLY A 35 -1.42 45.56 -19.94
CA GLY A 35 -2.62 44.73 -19.81
C GLY A 35 -3.24 44.28 -21.14
N ASP A 36 -2.54 44.46 -22.27
CA ASP A 36 -3.00 43.93 -23.56
C ASP A 36 -2.76 42.41 -23.65
N GLU A 37 -3.84 41.65 -23.55
CA GLU A 37 -3.82 40.19 -23.65
C GLU A 37 -3.41 39.70 -25.04
N ASN A 38 -3.73 40.43 -26.11
CA ASN A 38 -3.34 40.01 -27.46
C ASN A 38 -1.84 40.14 -27.66
N ALA A 39 -1.24 41.21 -27.13
CA ALA A 39 0.21 41.39 -27.15
C ALA A 39 0.91 40.28 -26.33
N ARG A 40 0.33 39.92 -25.17
CA ARG A 40 0.84 38.84 -24.32
C ARG A 40 0.76 37.47 -25.00
N GLU A 41 -0.37 37.14 -25.61
CA GLU A 41 -0.57 35.88 -26.34
C GLU A 41 0.37 35.79 -27.55
N ARG A 42 0.49 36.88 -28.32
CA ARG A 42 1.41 36.93 -29.47
C ARG A 42 2.86 36.74 -29.04
N LEU A 43 3.28 37.41 -27.98
CA LEU A 43 4.62 37.27 -27.42
C LEU A 43 4.87 35.85 -26.89
N PHE A 44 3.86 35.22 -26.29
CA PHE A 44 3.91 33.82 -25.86
C PHE A 44 4.12 32.87 -27.06
N LEU A 45 3.29 32.97 -28.10
CA LEU A 45 3.35 32.11 -29.28
C LEU A 45 4.71 32.20 -30.01
N LEU A 46 5.24 33.41 -30.16
CA LEU A 46 6.52 33.65 -30.85
C LEU A 46 7.72 33.06 -30.10
N ASN A 47 7.60 32.85 -28.79
CA ASN A 47 8.66 32.29 -27.94
C ASN A 47 8.52 30.78 -27.70
N LEU A 48 7.54 30.09 -28.29
CA LEU A 48 7.39 28.63 -28.15
C LEU A 48 8.57 27.83 -28.69
N ARG A 49 9.24 28.34 -29.73
CA ARG A 49 10.46 27.72 -30.29
C ARG A 49 11.59 27.61 -29.25
N LEU A 50 11.69 28.59 -28.33
CA LEU A 50 12.65 28.55 -27.23
C LEU A 50 12.34 27.40 -26.28
N VAL A 51 11.07 27.22 -25.91
CA VAL A 51 10.63 26.12 -25.03
C VAL A 51 11.01 24.78 -25.63
N ARG A 52 10.70 24.55 -26.91
CA ARG A 52 11.05 23.31 -27.62
C ARG A 52 12.57 23.04 -27.59
N SER A 53 13.39 24.07 -27.80
CA SER A 53 14.85 23.92 -27.79
C SER A 53 15.42 23.54 -26.41
N ILE A 54 14.71 23.91 -25.34
CA ILE A 54 15.08 23.56 -23.96
C ILE A 54 14.58 22.15 -23.63
N VAL A 55 13.34 21.81 -24.01
CA VAL A 55 12.72 20.49 -23.79
C VAL A 55 13.54 19.38 -24.43
N GLN A 56 14.08 19.59 -25.62
CA GLN A 56 14.95 18.61 -26.29
C GLN A 56 16.18 18.20 -25.48
N LYS A 57 16.63 19.04 -24.52
CA LYS A 57 17.75 18.69 -23.63
C LYS A 57 17.33 17.80 -22.46
N TYR A 58 16.02 17.70 -22.20
CA TYR A 58 15.42 16.89 -21.14
C TYR A 58 14.83 15.58 -21.66
N GLU A 59 14.71 15.42 -22.98
CA GLU A 59 14.37 14.13 -23.60
C GLU A 59 15.42 13.09 -23.21
N ARG A 60 14.96 11.99 -22.63
CA ARG A 60 15.77 10.86 -22.23
C ARG A 60 15.30 9.64 -23.03
N PRO A 61 16.18 8.96 -23.80
CA PRO A 61 15.79 7.77 -24.57
C PRO A 61 15.23 6.62 -23.72
N ASP A 62 15.57 6.65 -22.44
CA ASP A 62 15.35 5.62 -21.42
C ASP A 62 14.14 5.87 -20.51
N LEU A 63 13.46 7.01 -20.66
CA LEU A 63 12.18 7.28 -20.02
C LEU A 63 11.13 7.41 -21.14
N ASP A 64 9.99 6.74 -20.99
CA ASP A 64 8.80 6.91 -21.84
C ASP A 64 8.12 8.28 -21.59
N VAL A 65 8.91 9.34 -21.48
CA VAL A 65 8.44 10.70 -21.29
C VAL A 65 8.30 11.31 -22.67
N TYR A 66 7.05 11.53 -23.08
CA TYR A 66 6.75 12.20 -24.33
C TYR A 66 7.22 13.66 -24.28
N ALA A 67 7.94 14.08 -25.32
CA ALA A 67 8.44 15.44 -25.46
C ALA A 67 7.32 16.49 -25.39
N ASP A 68 6.13 16.15 -25.87
CA ASP A 68 4.96 17.02 -25.84
C ASP A 68 4.49 17.30 -24.41
N ASP A 69 4.59 16.33 -23.51
CA ASP A 69 4.20 16.51 -22.11
C ASP A 69 5.18 17.44 -21.37
N LEU A 70 6.48 17.30 -21.63
CA LEU A 70 7.49 18.25 -21.14
C LEU A 70 7.32 19.65 -21.75
N MET A 71 6.81 19.73 -22.98
CA MET A 71 6.52 21.00 -23.62
C MET A 71 5.39 21.74 -22.89
N ALA A 72 4.34 21.03 -22.46
CA ALA A 72 3.25 21.62 -21.68
C ALA A 72 3.76 22.24 -20.36
N ASP A 73 4.65 21.55 -19.64
CA ASP A 73 5.27 22.10 -18.42
C ASP A 73 6.19 23.29 -18.72
N GLY A 74 6.95 23.22 -19.82
CA GLY A 74 7.78 24.32 -20.29
C GLY A 74 6.98 25.57 -20.66
N VAL A 75 5.80 25.38 -21.27
CA VAL A 75 4.83 26.43 -21.61
C VAL A 75 4.35 27.15 -20.36
N ILE A 76 4.04 26.42 -19.28
CA ILE A 76 3.67 27.01 -17.98
C ILE A 76 4.83 27.88 -17.44
N GLY A 77 6.07 27.40 -17.59
CA GLY A 77 7.28 28.14 -17.24
C GLY A 77 7.43 29.45 -18.03
N LEU A 78 7.23 29.40 -19.35
CA LEU A 78 7.29 30.57 -20.23
C LEU A 78 6.20 31.59 -19.89
N HIS A 79 4.95 31.15 -19.71
CA HIS A 79 3.85 32.03 -19.33
C HIS A 79 4.15 32.78 -18.02
N LYS A 80 4.71 32.07 -17.03
CA LYS A 80 5.15 32.67 -15.76
C LYS A 80 6.32 33.63 -15.94
N ALA A 81 7.24 33.34 -16.86
CA ALA A 81 8.36 34.22 -17.18
C ALA A 81 7.84 35.56 -17.75
N ILE A 82 6.96 35.50 -18.75
CA ILE A 82 6.37 36.69 -19.40
C ILE A 82 5.63 37.55 -18.37
N SER A 83 4.82 36.91 -17.50
CA SER A 83 4.01 37.63 -16.52
C SER A 83 4.82 38.34 -15.43
N ASN A 84 6.04 37.87 -15.14
CA ASN A 84 6.90 38.43 -14.09
C ASN A 84 8.14 39.14 -14.65
N TYR A 85 8.23 39.30 -15.96
CA TYR A 85 9.36 39.97 -16.58
C TYR A 85 9.23 41.48 -16.41
N ASP A 86 10.34 42.12 -16.02
CA ASP A 86 10.40 43.57 -15.86
C ASP A 86 11.32 44.16 -16.94
N ILE A 87 10.75 45.05 -17.76
CA ILE A 87 11.39 45.71 -18.90
C ILE A 87 12.47 46.70 -18.44
N SER A 88 12.43 47.15 -17.17
CA SER A 88 13.46 48.04 -16.65
C SER A 88 14.84 47.39 -16.56
N PHE A 89 14.92 46.06 -16.57
CA PHE A 89 16.17 45.33 -16.66
C PHE A 89 16.66 45.30 -18.11
N ASP A 90 17.92 45.73 -18.32
CA ASP A 90 18.62 45.73 -19.61
C ASP A 90 19.04 44.30 -20.03
N THR A 91 18.09 43.38 -20.04
CA THR A 91 18.28 41.98 -20.40
C THR A 91 17.27 41.57 -21.48
N ARG A 92 17.51 40.46 -22.16
CA ARG A 92 16.52 39.89 -23.10
C ARG A 92 15.53 39.02 -22.33
N LEU A 93 14.27 38.97 -22.77
CA LEU A 93 13.28 38.07 -22.17
C LEU A 93 13.75 36.62 -22.22
N SER A 94 14.42 36.24 -23.31
CA SER A 94 14.96 34.88 -23.50
C SER A 94 15.89 34.47 -22.34
N THR A 95 16.73 35.37 -21.85
CA THR A 95 17.63 35.11 -20.72
C THR A 95 16.87 34.73 -19.45
N TYR A 96 15.81 35.48 -19.14
CA TYR A 96 14.96 35.20 -17.97
C TYR A 96 14.08 33.96 -18.18
N ALA A 97 13.47 33.84 -19.36
CA ALA A 97 12.60 32.75 -19.74
C ALA A 97 13.30 31.39 -19.66
N VAL A 98 14.56 31.31 -20.09
CA VAL A 98 15.37 30.09 -20.01
C VAL A 98 15.39 29.54 -18.57
N ILE A 99 15.65 30.37 -17.56
CA ILE A 99 15.70 29.94 -16.15
C ILE A 99 14.32 29.47 -15.67
N ALA A 100 13.26 30.19 -16.04
CA ALA A 100 11.89 29.86 -15.65
C ALA A 100 11.42 28.53 -16.29
N ILE A 101 11.71 28.32 -17.57
CA ILE A 101 11.39 27.10 -18.31
C ILE A 101 12.15 25.91 -17.72
N HIS A 102 13.47 26.04 -17.49
CA HIS A 102 14.26 25.00 -16.83
C HIS A 102 13.69 24.61 -15.46
N ARG A 103 13.28 25.58 -14.65
CA ARG A 103 12.67 25.32 -13.33
C ARG A 103 11.32 24.63 -13.42
N ALA A 104 10.49 24.98 -14.40
CA ALA A 104 9.19 24.37 -14.62
C ALA A 104 9.36 22.90 -15.03
N ILE A 105 10.18 22.64 -16.05
CA ILE A 105 10.48 21.29 -16.53
C ILE A 105 11.12 20.45 -15.42
N ALA A 106 12.11 20.97 -14.69
CA ALA A 106 12.80 20.23 -13.62
C ALA A 106 11.93 19.88 -12.39
N ARG A 107 10.72 20.45 -12.31
CA ARG A 107 9.70 20.14 -11.29
C ARG A 107 8.59 19.24 -11.83
N SER A 108 8.61 18.94 -13.13
CA SER A 108 7.62 18.08 -13.77
C SER A 108 7.50 16.75 -13.03
N PRO A 109 6.26 16.26 -12.78
CA PRO A 109 6.05 14.92 -12.23
C PRO A 109 6.49 13.81 -13.20
N LEU A 110 6.57 14.09 -14.49
CA LEU A 110 6.97 13.13 -15.52
C LEU A 110 8.45 12.78 -15.41
N LEU A 111 9.25 13.71 -14.89
CA LEU A 111 10.66 13.46 -14.57
C LEU A 111 10.83 12.81 -13.18
N GLN A 112 9.74 12.54 -12.45
CA GLN A 112 9.80 11.87 -11.15
C GLN A 112 9.60 10.37 -11.33
N SER A 113 10.19 9.59 -10.42
CA SER A 113 9.91 8.16 -10.31
C SER A 113 8.43 7.92 -9.99
N ALA A 114 7.93 6.71 -10.28
CA ALA A 114 6.58 6.28 -9.93
C ALA A 114 6.23 6.58 -8.46
N ILE A 115 7.21 6.47 -7.56
CA ILE A 115 7.11 6.95 -6.19
C ILE A 115 7.51 8.43 -6.13
N ARG A 116 6.54 9.28 -5.79
CA ARG A 116 6.76 10.71 -5.62
C ARG A 116 7.54 11.02 -4.35
N LEU A 117 8.69 11.69 -4.51
CA LEU A 117 9.49 12.18 -3.39
C LEU A 117 9.22 13.67 -3.12
N PRO A 118 9.24 14.10 -1.84
CA PRO A 118 9.22 15.52 -1.50
C PRO A 118 10.44 16.26 -2.07
N GLU A 119 10.28 17.55 -2.36
CA GLU A 119 11.33 18.37 -3.01
C GLU A 119 12.62 18.43 -2.21
N TYR A 120 12.55 18.53 -0.87
CA TYR A 120 13.74 18.58 -0.01
C TYR A 120 14.55 17.27 -0.07
N VAL A 121 13.88 16.12 -0.25
CA VAL A 121 14.55 14.82 -0.40
C VAL A 121 15.27 14.76 -1.75
N ARG A 122 14.62 15.19 -2.84
CA ARG A 122 15.26 15.23 -4.16
C ARG A 122 16.46 16.17 -4.21
N ALA A 123 16.38 17.32 -3.53
CA ALA A 123 17.50 18.24 -3.41
C ALA A 123 18.71 17.55 -2.73
N GLN A 124 18.47 16.77 -1.67
CA GLN A 124 19.52 15.99 -1.01
C GLN A 124 20.09 14.90 -1.94
N LEU A 125 19.24 14.18 -2.69
CA LEU A 125 19.68 13.19 -3.67
C LEU A 125 20.55 13.80 -4.79
N ARG A 126 20.19 14.98 -5.28
CA ARG A 126 21.01 15.74 -6.25
C ARG A 126 22.40 16.02 -5.74
N VAL A 127 22.52 16.47 -4.49
CA VAL A 127 23.81 16.75 -3.86
C VAL A 127 24.63 15.46 -3.74
N ILE A 128 24.00 14.36 -3.31
CA ILE A 128 24.65 13.04 -3.22
C ILE A 128 25.15 12.58 -4.60
N ASN A 129 24.33 12.70 -5.65
CA ASN A 129 24.72 12.29 -7.00
C ASN A 129 25.83 13.17 -7.58
N GLN A 130 25.79 14.48 -7.33
CA GLN A 130 26.90 15.37 -7.69
C GLN A 130 28.19 14.98 -6.95
N ALA A 131 28.12 14.65 -5.66
CA ALA A 131 29.28 14.17 -4.90
C ALA A 131 29.79 12.84 -5.48
N LYS A 132 28.91 11.90 -5.83
CA LYS A 132 29.25 10.62 -6.48
C LYS A 132 29.99 10.84 -7.80
N THR A 133 29.48 11.72 -8.66
CA THR A 133 30.13 12.06 -9.94
C THR A 133 31.49 12.70 -9.72
N LYS A 134 31.64 13.61 -8.74
CA LYS A 134 32.94 14.21 -8.39
C LYS A 134 33.94 13.16 -7.89
N LEU A 135 33.54 12.29 -6.96
CA LEU A 135 34.38 11.19 -6.46
C LEU A 135 34.83 10.27 -7.60
N GLN A 136 33.92 9.97 -8.53
CA GLN A 136 34.23 9.15 -9.70
C GLN A 136 35.24 9.85 -10.63
N GLN A 137 35.11 11.16 -10.84
CA GLN A 137 36.06 11.95 -11.63
C GLN A 137 37.44 12.03 -10.97
N GLU A 138 37.49 12.09 -9.65
CA GLU A 138 38.74 12.07 -8.86
C GLU A 138 39.36 10.67 -8.73
N GLY A 139 38.67 9.62 -9.20
CA GLY A 139 39.12 8.24 -9.06
C GLY A 139 39.13 7.72 -7.62
N ARG A 140 38.39 8.38 -6.72
CA ARG A 140 38.25 7.96 -5.31
C ARG A 140 37.21 6.86 -5.16
N VAL A 141 37.33 6.09 -4.08
CA VAL A 141 36.34 5.07 -3.73
C VAL A 141 35.06 5.77 -3.29
N ILE A 142 33.93 5.32 -3.83
CA ILE A 142 32.62 5.88 -3.52
C ILE A 142 32.09 5.18 -2.25
N THR A 143 32.38 5.75 -1.07
CA THR A 143 31.85 5.29 0.22
C THR A 143 30.84 6.28 0.80
N SER A 144 29.92 5.81 1.66
CA SER A 144 28.96 6.66 2.37
C SER A 144 29.65 7.78 3.16
N GLU A 145 30.80 7.46 3.75
CA GLU A 145 31.69 8.39 4.45
C GLU A 145 32.24 9.48 3.50
N SER A 146 32.82 9.08 2.36
CA SER A 146 33.39 10.03 1.39
C SER A 146 32.33 10.98 0.82
N ILE A 147 31.10 10.50 0.68
CA ILE A 147 29.97 11.32 0.23
C ILE A 147 29.52 12.26 1.33
N SER A 148 29.44 11.79 2.57
CA SER A 148 29.11 12.63 3.73
C SER A 148 30.08 13.81 3.86
N GLU A 149 31.38 13.56 3.68
CA GLU A 149 32.43 14.60 3.70
C GLU A 149 32.25 15.65 2.58
N LEU A 150 31.84 15.24 1.39
CA LEU A 150 31.68 16.16 0.24
C LEU A 150 30.31 16.86 0.18
N SER A 151 29.29 16.27 0.80
CA SER A 151 27.90 16.74 0.74
C SER A 151 27.45 17.54 1.97
N ASP A 152 28.28 17.61 3.02
CA ASP A 152 27.95 18.19 4.32
C ASP A 152 26.67 17.58 4.95
N LEU A 153 26.32 16.35 4.58
CA LEU A 153 25.17 15.62 5.11
C LEU A 153 25.63 14.62 6.18
N PRO A 154 24.86 14.40 7.25
CA PRO A 154 25.21 13.42 8.27
C PRO A 154 25.18 11.99 7.71
N LEU A 155 26.11 11.14 8.14
CA LEU A 155 26.30 9.77 7.64
C LEU A 155 24.99 8.95 7.63
N ASP A 156 24.25 8.93 8.74
CA ASP A 156 22.96 8.21 8.85
C ASP A 156 21.93 8.66 7.80
N ARG A 157 21.96 9.94 7.44
CA ARG A 157 21.08 10.47 6.39
C ARG A 157 21.53 10.03 5.00
N VAL A 158 22.84 10.03 4.76
CA VAL A 158 23.42 9.54 3.50
C VAL A 158 23.09 8.08 3.31
N GLU A 159 23.24 7.23 4.33
CA GLU A 159 22.92 5.80 4.25
C GLU A 159 21.44 5.54 3.91
N LYS A 160 20.53 6.23 4.60
CA LYS A 160 19.08 6.13 4.31
C LYS A 160 18.73 6.53 2.89
N LEU A 161 19.37 7.58 2.37
CA LEU A 161 19.14 8.06 1.02
C LEU A 161 19.85 7.18 -0.02
N TRP A 162 20.99 6.59 0.34
CA TRP A 162 21.75 5.67 -0.48
C TRP A 162 20.97 4.38 -0.77
N CYS A 163 20.21 3.89 0.20
CA CYS A 163 19.31 2.74 0.03
C CYS A 163 18.22 2.94 -1.03
N LEU A 164 17.91 4.19 -1.43
CA LEU A 164 16.88 4.46 -2.43
C LEU A 164 17.35 4.20 -3.88
N ASP A 165 18.57 3.68 -4.07
CA ASP A 165 19.24 3.38 -5.35
C ASP A 165 18.94 4.39 -6.47
N THR A 166 19.48 5.59 -6.30
CA THR A 166 19.16 6.73 -7.15
C THR A 166 20.34 7.11 -8.04
N GLU A 167 20.51 6.48 -9.21
CA GLU A 167 21.52 6.98 -10.18
C GLU A 167 21.11 8.32 -10.82
N LYS A 168 19.83 8.68 -10.79
CA LYS A 168 19.27 9.82 -11.57
C LYS A 168 18.36 10.75 -10.75
N ASP A 169 18.66 10.93 -9.46
CA ASP A 169 17.86 11.71 -8.49
C ASP A 169 16.44 11.19 -8.22
N THR A 170 16.12 9.98 -8.69
CA THR A 170 14.80 9.35 -8.62
C THR A 170 14.93 7.91 -8.12
N VAL A 171 13.85 7.40 -7.51
CA VAL A 171 13.79 6.01 -7.04
C VAL A 171 13.65 5.10 -8.27
N ARG A 172 14.55 4.13 -8.41
CA ARG A 172 14.38 3.10 -9.43
C ARG A 172 13.21 2.19 -9.09
N VAL A 173 12.32 2.01 -10.05
CA VAL A 173 11.22 1.04 -9.99
C VAL A 173 11.33 0.22 -11.26
N ALA A 174 11.53 -1.08 -11.11
CA ALA A 174 11.49 -2.02 -12.22
C ALA A 174 10.04 -2.36 -12.56
N SER A 175 9.74 -2.60 -13.84
CA SER A 175 8.43 -3.11 -14.23
C SER A 175 8.35 -4.59 -13.88
N LEU A 176 7.20 -5.04 -13.39
CA LEU A 176 6.96 -6.47 -13.17
C LEU A 176 6.83 -7.24 -14.51
N GLU A 177 6.61 -6.52 -15.60
CA GLU A 177 6.55 -7.06 -16.96
C GLU A 177 7.93 -7.14 -17.62
N ASP A 178 8.98 -6.61 -16.97
CA ASP A 178 10.34 -6.69 -17.51
C ASP A 178 10.82 -8.14 -17.54
N ASP A 179 11.41 -8.55 -18.66
CA ASP A 179 12.00 -9.88 -18.82
C ASP A 179 13.33 -9.99 -18.05
N VAL A 180 13.45 -11.04 -17.25
CA VAL A 180 14.67 -11.43 -16.54
C VAL A 180 15.27 -12.64 -17.25
N ASP A 181 16.55 -12.54 -17.62
CA ASP A 181 17.29 -13.63 -18.23
C ASP A 181 17.73 -14.65 -17.16
N ILE A 182 17.21 -15.88 -17.25
CA ILE A 182 17.54 -17.00 -16.35
C ILE A 182 18.54 -17.97 -17.04
N GLY A 183 19.14 -17.57 -18.15
CA GLY A 183 20.18 -18.32 -18.87
C GLY A 183 19.65 -19.43 -19.79
N ASP A 184 18.55 -20.11 -19.42
CA ASP A 184 17.83 -21.08 -20.27
C ASP A 184 16.51 -20.51 -20.83
N GLY A 185 16.26 -19.21 -20.64
CA GLY A 185 15.06 -18.50 -21.10
C GLY A 185 14.87 -17.15 -20.43
N SER A 186 14.01 -16.29 -20.99
CA SER A 186 13.50 -15.10 -20.31
C SER A 186 12.19 -15.40 -19.60
N VAL A 187 12.09 -14.93 -18.37
CA VAL A 187 10.89 -15.01 -17.55
C VAL A 187 10.55 -13.61 -17.05
N GLN A 188 9.26 -13.27 -16.98
CA GLN A 188 8.84 -11.96 -16.46
C GLN A 188 9.18 -11.84 -14.98
N LEU A 189 9.60 -10.63 -14.55
CA LEU A 189 9.92 -10.36 -13.16
C LEU A 189 8.78 -10.75 -12.21
N LEU A 190 7.53 -10.57 -12.62
CA LEU A 190 6.33 -10.96 -11.85
C LEU A 190 6.36 -12.42 -11.41
N GLU A 191 6.81 -13.34 -12.27
CA GLU A 191 6.82 -14.78 -11.98
C GLU A 191 7.92 -15.16 -10.97
N THR A 192 8.91 -14.30 -10.78
CA THR A 192 9.99 -14.50 -9.79
C THR A 192 9.61 -14.01 -8.38
N VAL A 193 8.56 -13.18 -8.26
CA VAL A 193 8.13 -12.62 -6.98
C VAL A 193 7.31 -13.65 -6.22
N ALA A 194 7.84 -14.12 -5.09
CA ALA A 194 7.15 -15.07 -4.23
C ALA A 194 5.94 -14.44 -3.52
N ASP A 195 4.81 -15.14 -3.50
CA ASP A 195 3.64 -14.77 -2.70
C ASP A 195 3.77 -15.30 -1.26
N GLY A 196 4.11 -14.40 -0.34
CA GLY A 196 4.25 -14.71 1.09
C GLY A 196 2.94 -15.04 1.82
N SER A 197 1.77 -14.88 1.17
CA SER A 197 0.48 -15.24 1.77
C SER A 197 0.13 -16.72 1.59
N SER A 198 0.79 -17.40 0.65
CA SER A 198 0.48 -18.78 0.28
C SER A 198 0.87 -19.82 1.33
N GLU A 199 1.93 -19.58 2.12
CA GLU A 199 2.41 -20.52 3.14
C GLU A 199 1.38 -20.75 4.27
N PHE A 200 0.56 -19.75 4.60
CA PHE A 200 -0.34 -19.80 5.75
C PHE A 200 -1.78 -20.19 5.40
N ALA A 201 -2.11 -20.32 4.12
CA ALA A 201 -3.50 -20.55 3.70
C ALA A 201 -4.06 -21.88 4.25
N TYR A 202 -3.29 -22.96 4.19
CA TYR A 202 -3.70 -24.26 4.75
C TYR A 202 -3.69 -24.26 6.28
N GLU A 203 -2.66 -23.67 6.90
CA GLU A 203 -2.57 -23.59 8.37
C GLU A 203 -3.73 -22.79 8.97
N GLN A 204 -4.17 -21.72 8.28
CA GLN A 204 -5.30 -20.91 8.72
C GLN A 204 -6.63 -21.69 8.64
N VAL A 205 -6.84 -22.45 7.57
CA VAL A 205 -8.03 -23.31 7.42
C VAL A 205 -8.04 -24.42 8.47
N ASP A 206 -6.91 -25.08 8.70
CA ASP A 206 -6.78 -26.12 9.73
C ASP A 206 -7.02 -25.54 11.13
N LEU A 207 -6.53 -24.32 11.39
CA LEU A 207 -6.77 -23.61 12.64
C LEU A 207 -8.26 -23.29 12.83
N GLU A 208 -8.95 -22.82 11.79
CA GLU A 208 -10.39 -22.50 11.83
C GLU A 208 -11.23 -23.75 12.12
N ILE A 209 -10.96 -24.87 11.42
CA ILE A 209 -11.64 -26.15 11.65
C ILE A 209 -11.40 -26.64 13.08
N THR A 210 -10.14 -26.58 13.53
CA THR A 210 -9.75 -26.98 14.89
C THR A 210 -10.45 -26.13 15.94
N LEU A 211 -10.52 -24.82 15.73
CA LEU A 211 -11.17 -23.87 16.63
C LEU A 211 -12.68 -24.14 16.71
N GLU A 212 -13.36 -24.34 15.59
CA GLU A 212 -14.79 -24.66 15.57
C GLU A 212 -15.09 -25.99 16.28
N TYR A 213 -14.23 -27.01 16.08
CA TYR A 213 -14.34 -28.27 16.81
C TYR A 213 -14.30 -28.05 18.33
N PHE A 214 -13.34 -27.29 18.85
CA PHE A 214 -13.27 -27.04 20.29
C PHE A 214 -14.43 -26.18 20.80
N LEU A 215 -14.84 -25.16 20.06
CA LEU A 215 -16.00 -24.33 20.42
C LEU A 215 -17.29 -25.16 20.47
N SER A 216 -17.46 -26.15 19.60
CA SER A 216 -18.62 -27.05 19.61
C SER A 216 -18.73 -27.92 20.88
N LYS A 217 -17.63 -28.13 21.60
CA LYS A 217 -17.59 -28.91 22.85
C LYS A 217 -17.92 -28.07 24.09
N LEU A 218 -18.03 -26.75 23.95
CA LEU A 218 -18.40 -25.85 25.02
C LEU A 218 -19.92 -25.76 25.13
N SER A 219 -20.41 -25.42 26.32
CA SER A 219 -21.83 -25.08 26.47
C SER A 219 -22.15 -23.81 25.68
N GLU A 220 -23.39 -23.64 25.20
CA GLU A 220 -23.79 -22.45 24.43
C GLU A 220 -23.47 -21.13 25.17
N ARG A 221 -23.59 -21.13 26.51
CA ARG A 221 -23.24 -19.99 27.36
C ARG A 221 -21.74 -19.71 27.39
N ASP A 222 -20.92 -20.76 27.55
CA ASP A 222 -19.45 -20.64 27.58
C ASP A 222 -18.92 -20.24 26.19
N ARG A 223 -19.44 -20.87 25.14
CA ARG A 223 -19.12 -20.59 23.73
C ARG A 223 -19.39 -19.13 23.39
N PHE A 224 -20.57 -18.61 23.74
CA PHE A 224 -20.92 -17.20 23.51
C PHE A 224 -19.96 -16.23 24.20
N VAL A 225 -19.55 -16.51 25.45
CA VAL A 225 -18.60 -15.65 26.18
C VAL A 225 -17.23 -15.66 25.51
N VAL A 226 -16.72 -16.84 25.13
CA VAL A 226 -15.42 -17.00 24.46
C VAL A 226 -15.43 -16.27 23.12
N GLU A 227 -16.39 -16.59 22.25
CA GLU A 227 -16.59 -16.00 20.93
C GLU A 227 -16.59 -14.46 20.99
N ARG A 228 -17.44 -13.88 21.83
CA ARG A 228 -17.55 -12.41 21.94
C ARG A 228 -16.34 -11.75 22.60
N SER A 229 -15.68 -12.44 23.53
CA SER A 229 -14.48 -11.91 24.19
C SER A 229 -13.26 -11.82 23.26
N TYR A 230 -13.14 -12.78 22.33
CA TYR A 230 -12.04 -12.84 21.36
C TYR A 230 -12.40 -12.22 20.00
N GLY A 231 -13.65 -11.81 19.81
CA GLY A 231 -14.09 -11.10 18.61
C GLY A 231 -14.52 -12.01 17.45
N ILE A 232 -14.94 -13.23 17.76
CA ILE A 232 -15.47 -14.20 16.80
C ILE A 232 -16.99 -14.17 16.92
N PRO A 233 -17.79 -13.63 15.98
CA PRO A 233 -17.44 -12.75 14.85
C PRO A 233 -17.38 -11.25 15.21
N ILE A 234 -17.77 -10.85 16.42
CA ILE A 234 -17.78 -9.44 16.86
C ILE A 234 -17.26 -9.35 18.28
N TYR A 235 -16.31 -8.43 18.51
CA TYR A 235 -15.77 -8.15 19.83
C TYR A 235 -16.80 -7.44 20.72
N MET A 236 -16.94 -7.90 21.95
CA MET A 236 -17.72 -7.24 22.99
C MET A 236 -16.90 -7.11 24.27
N THR A 237 -17.09 -6.01 24.97
CA THR A 237 -16.47 -5.82 26.30
C THR A 237 -17.13 -6.72 27.35
N TYR A 238 -16.40 -7.07 28.41
CA TYR A 238 -16.97 -7.87 29.51
C TYR A 238 -18.21 -7.23 30.14
N VAL A 239 -18.36 -5.90 30.07
CA VAL A 239 -19.55 -5.20 30.56
C VAL A 239 -20.75 -5.48 29.65
N GLU A 240 -20.57 -5.47 28.34
CA GLU A 240 -21.64 -5.78 27.38
C GLU A 240 -22.03 -7.25 27.44
N ILE A 241 -21.06 -8.16 27.52
CA ILE A 241 -21.30 -9.60 27.68
C ILE A 241 -22.05 -9.86 28.99
N SER A 242 -21.67 -9.18 30.08
CA SER A 242 -22.33 -9.34 31.39
C SER A 242 -23.81 -8.97 31.37
N LYS A 243 -24.20 -7.96 30.57
CA LYS A 243 -25.60 -7.55 30.39
C LYS A 243 -26.41 -8.58 29.61
N VAL A 244 -25.81 -9.21 28.60
CA VAL A 244 -26.49 -10.22 27.76
C VAL A 244 -26.63 -11.55 28.50
N VAL A 245 -25.58 -11.96 29.22
CA VAL A 245 -25.54 -13.24 29.96
C VAL A 245 -26.24 -13.14 31.33
N GLY A 246 -26.52 -11.93 31.82
CA GLY A 246 -27.17 -11.70 33.11
C GLY A 246 -26.26 -12.01 34.30
N CYS A 247 -24.96 -11.74 34.18
CA CYS A 247 -23.94 -12.03 35.19
C CYS A 247 -23.19 -10.76 35.62
N SER A 248 -22.39 -10.83 36.69
CA SER A 248 -21.47 -9.74 37.05
C SER A 248 -20.25 -9.73 36.11
N LYS A 249 -19.56 -8.58 36.01
CA LYS A 249 -18.31 -8.44 35.23
C LYS A 249 -17.27 -9.50 35.62
N GLY A 250 -17.14 -9.80 36.92
CA GLY A 250 -16.26 -10.85 37.43
C GLY A 250 -16.74 -12.27 37.08
N GLY A 251 -18.06 -12.47 37.01
CA GLY A 251 -18.66 -13.72 36.56
C GLY A 251 -18.30 -14.08 35.12
N VAL A 252 -18.31 -13.10 34.20
CA VAL A 252 -17.88 -13.31 32.81
C VAL A 252 -16.42 -13.77 32.73
N GLY A 253 -15.52 -13.19 33.54
CA GLY A 253 -14.13 -13.63 33.63
C GLY A 253 -13.96 -15.05 34.18
N CYS A 254 -14.77 -15.42 35.18
CA CYS A 254 -14.80 -16.79 35.71
C CYS A 254 -15.28 -17.80 34.66
N ILE A 255 -16.34 -17.46 33.92
CA ILE A 255 -16.87 -18.28 32.81
C ILE A 255 -15.80 -18.46 31.73
N LEU A 256 -15.14 -17.38 31.32
CA LEU A 256 -14.06 -17.42 30.32
C LEU A 256 -12.90 -18.32 30.77
N ASN A 257 -12.42 -18.15 32.00
CA ASN A 257 -11.32 -18.96 32.53
C ASN A 257 -11.70 -20.46 32.64
N ASN A 258 -12.93 -20.75 33.04
CA ASN A 258 -13.43 -22.13 33.10
C ASN A 258 -13.57 -22.75 31.70
N ALA A 259 -14.07 -21.98 30.73
CA ALA A 259 -14.19 -22.36 29.33
C ALA A 259 -12.81 -22.67 28.72
N MET A 260 -11.84 -21.77 28.91
CA MET A 260 -10.45 -21.97 28.46
C MET A 260 -9.80 -23.18 29.13
N SER A 261 -10.02 -23.37 30.43
CA SER A 261 -9.51 -24.54 31.16
C SER A 261 -10.14 -25.86 30.68
N ARG A 262 -11.38 -25.83 30.18
CA ARG A 262 -12.03 -26.98 29.53
C ARG A 262 -11.41 -27.24 28.16
N MET A 263 -11.25 -26.22 27.32
CA MET A 263 -10.59 -26.34 26.01
C MET A 263 -9.16 -26.89 26.15
N GLN A 264 -8.39 -26.39 27.11
CA GLN A 264 -7.02 -26.88 27.39
C GLN A 264 -7.01 -28.36 27.82
N ARG A 265 -7.97 -28.81 28.62
CA ARG A 265 -8.08 -30.22 29.01
C ARG A 265 -8.43 -31.11 27.81
N LEU A 266 -9.37 -30.68 26.97
CA LEU A 266 -9.72 -31.38 25.73
C LEU A 266 -8.53 -31.45 24.77
N ALA A 267 -7.79 -30.37 24.61
CA ALA A 267 -6.59 -30.32 23.77
C ALA A 267 -5.49 -31.27 24.29
N ARG A 268 -5.29 -31.35 25.62
CA ARG A 268 -4.34 -32.31 26.22
C ARG A 268 -4.76 -33.76 26.02
N ALA A 269 -6.05 -34.05 26.17
CA ALA A 269 -6.59 -35.39 25.96
C ALA A 269 -6.45 -35.85 24.50
N LEU A 270 -6.68 -34.95 23.55
CA LEU A 270 -6.49 -35.22 22.11
C LEU A 270 -5.01 -35.39 21.76
N ARG A 271 -4.11 -34.59 22.36
CA ARG A 271 -2.66 -34.74 22.15
C ARG A 271 -2.17 -36.10 22.65
N GLY A 272 -2.61 -36.52 23.84
CA GLY A 272 -2.33 -37.86 24.37
C GLY A 272 -2.84 -38.97 23.44
N SER A 273 -4.07 -38.86 22.93
CA SER A 273 -4.62 -39.84 21.99
C SER A 273 -3.88 -39.89 20.64
N VAL A 274 -3.38 -38.76 20.13
CA VAL A 274 -2.61 -38.72 18.87
C VAL A 274 -1.22 -39.30 19.06
N ASP A 275 -0.59 -39.05 20.21
CA ASP A 275 0.69 -39.65 20.58
C ASP A 275 0.54 -41.17 20.81
N ASP A 276 -0.53 -41.61 21.46
CA ASP A 276 -0.87 -43.03 21.65
C ASP A 276 -1.15 -43.75 20.32
N ILE A 277 -1.83 -43.08 19.38
CA ILE A 277 -2.08 -43.60 18.01
C ILE A 277 -0.79 -43.65 17.19
N LYS A 278 0.10 -42.64 17.29
CA LYS A 278 1.41 -42.66 16.64
C LYS A 278 2.31 -43.77 17.19
N VAL A 279 2.34 -43.96 18.51
CA VAL A 279 3.09 -45.04 19.17
C VAL A 279 2.54 -46.41 18.78
N ALA A 280 1.22 -46.55 18.64
CA ALA A 280 0.58 -47.79 18.17
C ALA A 280 0.85 -48.07 16.67
N LEU A 281 0.96 -47.04 15.84
CA LEU A 281 1.34 -47.17 14.42
C LEU A 281 2.84 -47.43 14.22
N GLU A 282 3.70 -46.95 15.12
CA GLU A 282 5.15 -47.19 15.10
C GLU A 282 5.53 -48.60 15.58
N ASN A 283 4.69 -49.29 16.35
CA ASN A 283 4.95 -50.66 16.82
C ASN A 283 3.70 -51.57 16.74
N PRO A 284 3.33 -52.04 15.53
CA PRO A 284 2.14 -52.88 15.34
C PRO A 284 2.24 -54.32 15.91
N TYR A 285 3.38 -54.75 16.45
CA TYR A 285 3.63 -56.14 16.86
C TYR A 285 3.76 -56.41 18.37
N THR A 286 3.49 -55.45 19.25
CA THR A 286 3.69 -55.64 20.71
C THR A 286 2.49 -56.28 21.44
N VAL A 287 1.38 -56.57 20.75
CA VAL A 287 0.17 -57.16 21.39
C VAL A 287 0.11 -58.69 21.26
N MET A 288 1.09 -59.35 20.61
CA MET A 288 1.01 -60.79 20.30
C MET A 288 2.04 -61.69 21.01
N ALA A 289 2.62 -61.28 22.13
CA ALA A 289 3.48 -62.17 22.93
C ALA A 289 3.21 -62.01 24.43
N GLY A 290 2.37 -62.89 24.95
CA GLY A 290 2.02 -63.02 26.35
C GLY A 290 1.07 -64.20 26.52
N ASP A 291 1.65 -65.40 26.50
CA ASP A 291 0.97 -66.67 26.73
C ASP A 291 0.20 -66.68 28.07
N GLU A 292 -1.09 -67.06 28.04
CA GLU A 292 -1.75 -67.87 29.07
C GLU A 292 -3.12 -68.36 28.54
N GLU A 293 -3.22 -69.67 28.30
CA GLU A 293 -4.45 -70.42 27.98
C GLU A 293 -5.03 -71.06 29.27
N PRO A 294 -6.28 -71.61 29.31
CA PRO A 294 -7.42 -70.97 29.97
C PRO A 294 -7.98 -71.77 31.18
N SER A 295 -8.78 -71.11 32.04
CA SER A 295 -9.71 -71.79 32.94
C SER A 295 -11.14 -71.24 32.82
N LYS A 296 -12.07 -72.17 32.54
CA LYS A 296 -13.53 -72.04 32.44
C LYS A 296 -14.15 -71.54 33.75
N ASP A 297 -15.16 -70.67 33.66
CA ASP A 297 -16.53 -70.96 34.11
C ASP A 297 -17.49 -69.75 33.90
N THR A 298 -18.57 -70.03 33.16
CA THR A 298 -20.00 -69.62 33.33
C THR A 298 -20.35 -68.20 33.83
N ALA A 299 -21.36 -67.47 33.33
CA ALA A 299 -22.52 -67.79 32.50
C ALA A 299 -23.17 -66.49 31.96
N GLU A 300 -23.92 -66.67 30.88
CA GLU A 300 -24.76 -65.69 30.18
C GLU A 300 -25.92 -65.11 31.03
N LYS A 301 -26.27 -63.83 30.80
CA LYS A 301 -27.67 -63.42 30.53
C LYS A 301 -27.77 -61.99 29.91
N PRO A 302 -28.80 -61.70 29.08
CA PRO A 302 -28.85 -60.61 28.10
C PRO A 302 -29.69 -59.38 28.58
N PRO A 303 -29.90 -58.32 27.75
CA PRO A 303 -30.06 -56.93 28.20
C PRO A 303 -31.51 -56.53 28.49
N VAL A 304 -31.69 -55.45 29.26
CA VAL A 304 -33.01 -54.82 29.49
C VAL A 304 -33.05 -53.41 28.90
N MET A 305 -34.03 -53.24 28.02
CA MET A 305 -34.48 -52.02 27.35
C MET A 305 -35.15 -51.06 28.34
N ILE A 306 -34.96 -49.75 28.15
CA ILE A 306 -35.74 -48.70 28.83
C ILE A 306 -36.83 -48.23 27.86
N THR A 307 -38.08 -48.32 28.27
CA THR A 307 -39.29 -47.89 27.55
C THR A 307 -39.98 -46.71 28.23
N GLY A 308 -40.55 -45.80 27.39
CA GLY A 308 -41.67 -44.88 27.70
C GLY A 308 -41.26 -43.59 28.41
N GLY A 309 -41.42 -42.38 27.83
CA GLY A 309 -42.69 -41.70 27.51
C GLY A 309 -42.93 -40.64 28.61
N GLU A 310 -43.27 -39.37 28.40
CA GLU A 310 -43.96 -38.64 27.33
C GLU A 310 -43.64 -37.13 27.39
N GLU A 311 -43.69 -36.51 26.21
CA GLU A 311 -44.24 -35.19 25.86
C GLU A 311 -43.60 -33.84 26.28
N THR A 312 -43.03 -33.22 25.24
CA THR A 312 -42.78 -31.81 24.91
C THR A 312 -44.03 -30.93 24.77
N ILE A 313 -43.95 -29.60 25.01
CA ILE A 313 -44.35 -28.52 24.04
C ILE A 313 -43.59 -27.18 24.36
N PRO A 314 -43.57 -26.10 23.52
CA PRO A 314 -42.33 -25.52 22.97
C PRO A 314 -42.11 -24.02 23.33
N LEU A 315 -40.89 -23.50 23.10
CA LEU A 315 -40.60 -22.06 23.21
C LEU A 315 -39.90 -21.55 21.94
N PHE A 316 -40.66 -21.41 20.85
CA PHE A 316 -40.26 -20.62 19.68
C PHE A 316 -41.46 -19.79 19.22
N SER A 317 -41.38 -18.47 19.44
CA SER A 317 -42.28 -17.47 18.86
C SER A 317 -41.82 -16.02 19.07
N MET A 318 -40.80 -15.73 19.90
CA MET A 318 -40.41 -14.34 20.22
C MET A 318 -39.10 -13.85 19.58
N ALA A 319 -38.40 -14.70 18.80
CA ALA A 319 -37.07 -14.38 18.28
C ALA A 319 -37.09 -13.59 16.95
N GLU A 320 -38.15 -13.66 16.15
CA GLU A 320 -38.18 -13.01 14.83
C GLU A 320 -38.57 -11.53 14.90
N ASP A 321 -39.47 -11.15 15.82
CA ASP A 321 -39.91 -9.75 15.97
C ASP A 321 -38.83 -8.82 16.56
N GLN A 322 -37.85 -9.34 17.31
CA GLN A 322 -36.78 -8.52 17.89
C GLN A 322 -35.60 -8.24 16.93
N ILE A 323 -35.44 -9.07 15.89
CA ILE A 323 -34.38 -8.90 14.89
C ILE A 323 -34.69 -7.71 13.96
N ASP A 324 -35.97 -7.49 13.63
CA ASP A 324 -36.39 -6.39 12.76
C ASP A 324 -36.36 -5.01 13.45
N ILE A 325 -36.55 -4.97 14.78
CA ILE A 325 -36.44 -3.74 15.56
C ILE A 325 -34.96 -3.29 15.65
N SER A 326 -34.02 -4.23 15.80
CA SER A 326 -32.58 -3.95 15.82
C SER A 326 -32.03 -3.49 14.46
N ARG A 327 -32.55 -4.02 13.34
CA ARG A 327 -32.18 -3.57 11.98
C ARG A 327 -32.64 -2.14 11.70
N LYS A 328 -33.83 -1.75 12.16
CA LYS A 328 -34.34 -0.35 12.04
C LYS A 328 -33.55 0.65 12.88
N GLN A 329 -33.08 0.27 14.08
CA GLN A 329 -32.25 1.13 14.92
C GLN A 329 -30.82 1.29 14.40
N SER A 330 -30.30 0.26 13.74
CA SER A 330 -28.95 0.28 13.12
C SER A 330 -28.88 1.17 11.88
N ARG A 331 -29.94 1.21 11.06
CA ARG A 331 -30.06 2.14 9.91
C ARG A 331 -30.12 3.61 10.34
N LYS A 332 -30.92 3.93 11.35
CA LYS A 332 -31.00 5.30 11.92
C LYS A 332 -29.69 5.80 12.54
N ARG A 333 -28.83 4.89 13.02
CA ARG A 333 -27.50 5.25 13.53
C ARG A 333 -26.49 5.50 12.41
N ARG A 334 -26.58 4.79 11.27
CA ARG A 334 -25.71 5.05 10.10
C ARG A 334 -26.01 6.38 9.43
N GLU A 335 -27.28 6.73 9.25
CA GLU A 335 -27.69 8.05 8.69
C GLU A 335 -27.27 9.23 9.59
N LYS A 336 -27.13 9.01 10.90
CA LYS A 336 -26.68 10.03 11.85
C LYS A 336 -25.16 10.24 11.85
N ILE A 337 -24.40 9.20 11.50
CA ILE A 337 -22.93 9.24 11.42
C ILE A 337 -22.48 9.95 10.12
N GLU A 338 -23.20 9.75 9.00
CA GLU A 338 -22.90 10.44 7.74
C GLU A 338 -23.15 11.96 7.82
N HIS A 339 -24.11 12.39 8.66
CA HIS A 339 -24.41 13.81 8.83
C HIS A 339 -23.36 14.55 9.69
N ASP A 340 -22.75 13.87 10.66
CA ASP A 340 -21.75 14.44 11.59
C ASP A 340 -20.32 14.49 11.00
N THR A 341 -20.03 13.77 9.91
CA THR A 341 -18.72 13.80 9.24
C THR A 341 -18.50 15.00 8.31
N SER A 342 -19.44 15.96 8.26
CA SER A 342 -19.39 17.11 7.36
C SER A 342 -18.90 18.43 7.99
N LEU A 343 -18.29 18.39 9.19
CA LEU A 343 -17.79 19.60 9.87
C LEU A 343 -16.25 19.64 9.98
N GLN A 344 -15.67 20.40 9.04
CA GLN A 344 -14.53 21.33 9.14
C GLN A 344 -13.29 20.91 9.96
N ILE A 345 -12.18 20.65 9.24
CA ILE A 345 -10.82 20.70 9.77
C ILE A 345 -10.22 22.07 9.38
N PRO A 346 -9.70 22.89 10.33
CA PRO A 346 -9.09 24.18 10.02
C PRO A 346 -7.66 23.99 9.49
N LEU A 347 -7.37 24.67 8.38
CA LEU A 347 -6.02 24.87 7.83
C LEU A 347 -5.18 25.73 8.80
N PHE A 348 -4.02 25.21 9.19
CA PHE A 348 -2.85 25.99 9.61
C PHE A 348 -1.61 25.47 8.88
#